data_AF-A0A5B0K1V5-F1
#
_entry.id   AF-A0A5B0K1V5-F1
#
_cell.length_a   1.000
_cell.length_b   1.000
_cell.length_c   1.000
_cell.angle_alpha   90.00
_cell.angle_beta   90.00
_cell.angle_gamma   90.00
#
_symmetry.space_group_name_H-M   'P 1'
#
loop_
_entity.id
_entity.type
_entity.pdbx_description
1 polymer ?
#
loop_
_entity_poly.entity_id
_entity_poly.type
_entity_poly.pdbx_seq_one_letter_code
_entity_poly.pdbx_strand_id
1 'polypeptide(L)'
;MKQVLNLEFDSSGANSGLVLWYNKLLTKTIDELTAIDIARMIRQNIAVEFAIGRAIQFIEEKEVLDELYEGELLESIQKAQERLK
;
A
#
# COMPACT_ATOMS: atom_id res chain seq x y z
N MET A 1 -3.25 -11.71 -1.00
CA MET A 1 -3.26 -11.03 0.32
C MET A 1 -4.49 -11.30 1.20
N LYS A 2 -5.66 -11.61 0.63
CA LYS A 2 -6.93 -11.83 1.36
C LYS A 2 -6.84 -12.71 2.62
N GLN A 3 -6.17 -13.85 2.55
CA GLN A 3 -6.05 -14.82 3.66
C GLN A 3 -5.05 -14.42 4.75
N VAL A 4 -4.09 -13.54 4.43
CA VAL A 4 -3.01 -13.13 5.36
C VAL A 4 -3.43 -11.94 6.22
N LEU A 5 -4.29 -11.06 5.69
CA LEU A 5 -4.70 -9.81 6.34
C LEU A 5 -6.16 -9.79 6.81
N ASN A 6 -6.90 -10.91 6.67
CA ASN A 6 -8.32 -11.03 7.00
C ASN A 6 -9.20 -9.93 6.39
N LEU A 7 -8.91 -9.56 5.14
CA LEU A 7 -9.59 -8.49 4.42
C LEU A 7 -10.69 -9.07 3.52
N GLU A 8 -11.88 -8.48 3.57
CA GLU A 8 -13.01 -8.87 2.70
C GLU A 8 -13.07 -8.00 1.44
N PHE A 9 -13.64 -8.55 0.36
CA PHE A 9 -13.91 -7.79 -0.85
C PHE A 9 -14.96 -6.72 -0.57
N ASP A 10 -14.72 -5.51 -1.05
CA ASP A 10 -15.67 -4.42 -0.91
C ASP A 10 -16.59 -4.39 -2.15
N SER A 11 -17.89 -4.58 -1.93
CA SER A 11 -18.94 -4.49 -2.95
C SER A 11 -19.80 -3.23 -2.82
N SER A 12 -19.52 -2.35 -1.85
CA SER A 12 -20.34 -1.17 -1.51
C SER A 12 -20.27 -0.05 -2.56
N GLY A 13 -19.25 -0.07 -3.43
CA GLY A 13 -19.05 0.94 -4.48
C GLY A 13 -18.45 0.33 -5.74
N ALA A 14 -19.18 -0.56 -6.41
CA ALA A 14 -18.71 -1.40 -7.52
C ALA A 14 -18.04 -0.66 -8.71
N ASN A 15 -18.17 0.66 -8.82
CA ASN A 15 -17.51 1.50 -9.83
C ASN A 15 -16.57 2.58 -9.26
N SER A 16 -16.30 2.59 -7.95
CA SER A 16 -15.31 3.49 -7.37
C SER A 16 -13.91 2.99 -7.68
N GLY A 17 -13.04 3.87 -8.21
CA GLY A 17 -11.66 3.53 -8.52
C GLY A 17 -10.87 3.02 -7.31
N LEU A 18 -11.27 3.41 -6.09
CA LEU A 18 -10.68 2.95 -4.83
C LEU A 18 -11.11 1.52 -4.49
N VAL A 19 -12.39 1.20 -4.68
CA VAL A 19 -12.94 -0.16 -4.47
C VAL A 19 -12.37 -1.14 -5.51
N LEU A 20 -12.28 -0.72 -6.78
CA LEU A 20 -11.65 -1.52 -7.84
C LEU A 20 -10.17 -1.77 -7.57
N TRP A 21 -9.43 -0.75 -7.13
CA TRP A 21 -8.04 -0.90 -6.73
C TRP A 21 -7.90 -1.84 -5.53
N TYR A 22 -8.74 -1.68 -4.50
CA TYR A 22 -8.68 -2.50 -3.29
C TYR A 22 -8.97 -3.97 -3.60
N ASN A 23 -9.99 -4.25 -4.41
CA ASN A 23 -10.29 -5.61 -4.83
C ASN A 23 -9.15 -6.22 -5.67
N LYS A 24 -8.48 -5.43 -6.53
CA LYS A 24 -7.28 -5.84 -7.27
C LYS A 24 -6.08 -6.06 -6.34
N LEU A 25 -5.92 -5.24 -5.30
CA LEU A 25 -4.89 -5.37 -4.28
C LEU A 25 -5.03 -6.71 -3.55
N LEU A 26 -6.26 -7.11 -3.19
CA LEU A 26 -6.50 -8.38 -2.50
C LEU A 26 -6.11 -9.62 -3.31
N THR A 27 -6.21 -9.52 -4.65
CA THR A 27 -5.79 -10.58 -5.59
C THR A 27 -4.28 -10.67 -5.78
N LYS A 28 -3.51 -9.62 -5.44
CA LYS A 28 -2.05 -9.63 -5.54
C LYS A 28 -1.40 -10.42 -4.40
N THR A 29 -0.24 -10.97 -4.70
CA THR A 29 0.71 -11.48 -3.72
C THR A 29 1.60 -10.34 -3.20
N ILE A 30 2.37 -10.62 -2.15
CA ILE A 30 3.27 -9.65 -1.50
C ILE A 30 4.35 -9.16 -2.48
N ASP A 31 4.88 -10.06 -3.30
CA ASP A 31 5.97 -9.77 -4.21
C ASP A 31 5.51 -8.97 -5.45
N GLU A 32 4.20 -9.00 -5.74
CA GLU A 32 3.57 -8.26 -6.84
C GLU A 32 3.10 -6.85 -6.45
N LEU A 33 3.36 -6.45 -5.19
CA LEU A 33 3.02 -5.12 -4.71
C LEU A 33 3.95 -4.09 -5.31
N THR A 34 3.35 -3.08 -5.95
CA THR A 34 4.10 -1.94 -6.48
C THR A 34 4.21 -0.85 -5.43
N ALA A 35 5.15 0.07 -5.64
CA ALA A 35 5.32 1.25 -4.79
C ALA A 35 4.02 2.07 -4.61
N ILE A 36 3.19 2.15 -5.66
CA ILE A 36 1.88 2.81 -5.60
C ILE A 36 0.90 2.07 -4.71
N ASP A 37 0.88 0.74 -4.77
CA ASP A 37 0.02 -0.06 -3.91
C ASP A 37 0.41 0.19 -2.46
N ILE A 38 1.70 0.19 -2.15
CA ILE A 38 2.23 0.50 -0.81
C ILE A 38 1.85 1.92 -0.36
N ALA A 39 2.09 2.93 -1.20
CA ALA A 39 1.73 4.32 -0.88
C ALA A 39 0.20 4.48 -0.68
N ARG A 40 -0.61 3.79 -1.50
CA ARG A 40 -2.07 3.85 -1.39
C ARG A 40 -2.59 3.05 -0.19
N MET A 41 -1.95 1.93 0.18
CA MET A 41 -2.20 1.19 1.42
C MET A 41 -1.95 2.08 2.65
N ILE A 42 -0.83 2.79 2.68
CA ILE A 42 -0.50 3.74 3.75
C ILE A 42 -1.55 4.87 3.81
N ARG A 43 -1.88 5.48 2.66
CA ARG A 43 -2.88 6.57 2.59
C ARG A 43 -4.26 6.14 3.08
N GLN A 44 -4.71 4.93 2.72
CA GLN A 44 -6.02 4.38 3.07
C GLN A 44 -6.04 3.69 4.44
N ASN A 45 -4.92 3.66 5.17
CA ASN A 45 -4.77 2.98 6.45
C ASN A 45 -5.08 1.47 6.39
N ILE A 46 -4.64 0.80 5.32
CA ILE A 46 -4.87 -0.63 5.08
C ILE A 46 -3.54 -1.37 5.23
N ALA A 47 -3.47 -2.30 6.18
CA ALA A 47 -2.27 -3.13 6.44
C ALA A 47 -0.98 -2.31 6.51
N VAL A 48 -1.02 -1.20 7.25
CA VAL A 48 0.03 -0.17 7.26
C VAL A 48 1.38 -0.71 7.75
N GLU A 49 1.40 -1.58 8.75
CA GLU A 49 2.65 -2.20 9.25
C GLU A 49 3.36 -2.97 8.14
N PHE A 50 2.59 -3.73 7.36
CA PHE A 50 3.10 -4.48 6.22
C PHE A 50 3.57 -3.53 5.11
N ALA A 51 2.79 -2.49 4.82
CA ALA A 51 3.12 -1.50 3.80
C ALA A 51 4.43 -0.76 4.14
N ILE A 52 4.63 -0.38 5.40
CA ILE A 52 5.87 0.24 5.87
C ILE A 52 7.04 -0.74 5.74
N GLY A 53 6.87 -2.01 6.11
CA GLY A 53 7.92 -3.02 5.97
C GLY A 53 8.40 -3.16 4.52
N ARG A 54 7.48 -3.25 3.56
CA ARG A 54 7.83 -3.33 2.13
C ARG A 54 8.41 -2.01 1.61
N ALA A 55 7.93 -0.88 2.09
CA ALA A 55 8.47 0.44 1.75
C ALA A 55 9.95 0.58 2.17
N ILE A 56 10.31 0.07 3.35
CA ILE A 56 11.70 0.06 3.83
C ILE A 56 12.56 -0.81 2.92
N GLN A 57 12.08 -2.00 2.52
CA GLN A 57 12.81 -2.86 1.58
C GLN A 57 13.07 -2.18 0.24
N PHE A 58 12.10 -1.48 -0.33
CA PHE A 58 12.31 -0.72 -1.58
C PHE A 58 13.41 0.34 -1.45
N ILE A 59 13.49 1.00 -0.29
CA ILE A 59 14.54 1.98 0.01
C ILE A 59 15.90 1.30 0.15
N GLU A 60 15.98 0.16 0.84
CA GLU A 60 17.20 -0.62 1.02
C GLU A 60 17.72 -1.21 -0.30
N GLU A 61 16.82 -1.69 -1.14
CA GLU A 61 17.11 -2.29 -2.46
C GLU A 61 17.44 -1.24 -3.53
N LYS A 62 17.29 0.06 -3.22
CA LYS A 62 17.43 1.19 -4.16
C LYS A 62 16.62 0.99 -5.44
N GLU A 63 15.44 0.38 -5.32
CA GLU A 63 14.57 0.23 -6.48
C GLU A 63 14.13 1.61 -7.00
N VAL A 64 14.19 1.78 -8.31
CA VAL A 64 13.66 2.97 -8.96
C VAL A 64 12.14 2.85 -8.97
N LEU A 65 11.48 3.74 -8.23
CA LEU A 65 10.03 3.75 -8.10
C LEU A 65 9.46 4.66 -9.20
N ASP A 66 9.47 4.18 -10.44
CA ASP A 66 9.19 4.94 -11.67
C ASP A 66 7.90 5.78 -11.65
N GLU A 67 6.92 5.42 -10.82
CA GLU A 67 5.61 6.12 -10.73
C GLU A 67 5.43 6.94 -9.44
N LEU A 68 6.42 7.01 -8.55
CA LEU A 68 6.43 7.90 -7.38
C LEU A 68 7.48 8.98 -7.56
N TYR A 69 7.19 10.21 -7.14
CA TYR A 69 8.26 11.21 -7.07
C TYR A 69 9.21 10.88 -5.91
N GLU A 70 10.47 11.29 -6.06
CA GLU A 70 11.50 11.08 -5.03
C GLU A 70 11.05 11.70 -3.69
N GLY A 71 10.89 10.87 -2.67
CA GLY A 71 10.42 11.29 -1.35
C GLY A 71 8.92 11.06 -1.06
N GLU A 72 8.07 10.70 -2.04
CA GLU A 72 6.63 10.42 -1.80
C GLU A 72 6.42 9.27 -0.80
N LEU A 73 7.27 8.25 -0.88
CA LEU A 73 7.25 7.11 0.02
C LEU A 73 7.65 7.52 1.45
N LEU A 74 8.69 8.34 1.57
CA LEU A 74 9.20 8.81 2.86
C LEU A 74 8.17 9.70 3.57
N GLU A 75 7.53 10.61 2.82
CA GLU A 75 6.42 11.41 3.32
C GLU A 75 5.24 10.55 3.79
N SER A 76 4.92 9.48 3.06
CA SER A 76 3.84 8.56 3.41
C SER A 76 4.15 7.83 4.72
N ILE A 77 5.39 7.37 4.92
CA ILE A 77 5.85 6.74 6.16
C ILE A 77 5.78 7.73 7.33
N GLN A 78 6.27 8.97 7.14
CA GLN A 78 6.24 9.99 8.19
C GLN A 78 4.79 10.28 8.65
N LYS A 79 3.87 10.48 7.70
CA LYS A 79 2.44 10.70 7.99
C LYS A 79 1.80 9.51 8.70
N ALA A 80 2.25 8.29 8.42
CA ALA A 80 1.77 7.09 9.12
C ALA A 80 2.27 7.06 10.58
N GLN A 81 3.54 7.40 10.84
CA GLN A 81 4.08 7.45 12.20
C GLN A 81 3.42 8.51 13.08
N GLU A 82 3.09 9.68 12.52
CA GLU A 82 2.40 10.75 13.25
C GLU A 82 0.99 10.34 13.72
N ARG A 83 0.34 9.39 13.04
CA ARG A 83 -1.00 8.89 13.38
C ARG A 83 -1.00 7.77 14.41
N LEU A 84 0.17 7.17 14.69
CA LEU A 84 0.35 6.09 15.67
C LEU A 84 0.81 6.62 17.05
N LYS A 85 1.04 7.94 17.18
CA LYS A 85 1.27 8.64 18.45
C LYS A 85 -0.02 9.13 19.05
#